data_AF-A0A0F2CBA4-F1
#
_entry.id   AF-A0A0F2CBA4-F1
#
_cell.length_a   1.000
_cell.length_b   1.000
_cell.length_c   1.000
_cell.angle_alpha   90.00
_cell.angle_beta   90.00
_cell.angle_gamma   90.00
#
_symmetry.space_group_name_H-M   'P 1'
#
loop_
_entity.id
_entity.type
_entity.pdbx_description
1 polymer ?
#
loop_
_entity_poly.entity_id
_entity_poly.type
_entity_poly.pdbx_seq_one_letter_code
_entity_poly.pdbx_strand_id
1 'polypeptide(L)'
;MNEDAFMAQLIAYGHTPQTIARAIHVAPSSSDLIGSEYNIVNQGGRFEVLQPDGRAGFALALVRLGEPFAGETIEDAYEFIIEDIQKRRRRAGLPV
;
A
#
# COMPACT_ATOMS: atom_id res chain seq x y z
N MET A 1 -10.36 4.44 -6.83
CA MET A 1 -10.72 5.19 -5.59
C MET A 1 -9.80 6.40 -5.44
N ASN A 2 -10.28 7.62 -5.19
CA ASN A 2 -9.40 8.80 -5.03
C ASN A 2 -8.72 8.87 -3.65
N GLU A 3 -7.75 9.78 -3.47
CA GLU A 3 -6.96 9.92 -2.23
C GLU A 3 -7.84 10.22 -1.00
N ASP A 4 -8.84 11.11 -1.11
CA ASP A 4 -9.73 11.44 0.01
C ASP A 4 -10.54 10.23 0.47
N ALA A 5 -11.10 9.46 -0.48
CA ALA A 5 -11.85 8.24 -0.18
C ALA A 5 -10.94 7.16 0.44
N PHE A 6 -9.71 7.05 -0.07
CA PHE A 6 -8.69 6.16 0.47
C PHE A 6 -8.36 6.49 1.93
N MET A 7 -8.06 7.77 2.20
CA MET A 7 -7.77 8.25 3.55
C MET A 7 -8.96 8.05 4.49
N ALA A 8 -10.18 8.37 4.05
CA ALA A 8 -11.40 8.17 4.83
C ALA A 8 -11.62 6.69 5.19
N GLN A 9 -11.35 5.77 4.27
CA GLN A 9 -11.51 4.34 4.51
C GLN A 9 -10.46 3.79 5.49
N LEU A 10 -9.20 4.23 5.40
CA LEU A 10 -8.17 3.88 6.38
C LEU A 10 -8.54 4.39 7.78
N ILE A 11 -9.10 5.60 7.88
CA ILE A 11 -9.60 6.15 9.15
C ILE A 11 -10.76 5.31 9.70
N ALA A 12 -11.68 4.86 8.84
CA ALA A 12 -12.76 3.94 9.23
C ALA A 12 -12.22 2.60 9.77
N TYR A 13 -11.05 2.16 9.30
CA TYR A 13 -10.36 0.98 9.84
C TYR A 13 -9.57 1.23 11.12
N GLY A 14 -9.65 2.44 11.67
CA GLY A 14 -9.02 2.82 12.93
C GLY A 14 -7.58 3.30 12.79
N HIS A 15 -7.12 3.59 11.56
CA HIS A 15 -5.85 4.29 11.38
C HIS A 15 -6.03 5.78 11.66
N THR A 16 -5.07 6.40 12.34
CA THR A 16 -4.99 7.86 12.43
C THR A 16 -4.17 8.41 11.25
N PRO A 17 -4.35 9.67 10.84
CA PRO A 17 -3.52 10.29 9.81
C PRO A 17 -2.01 10.10 10.03
N GLN A 18 -1.56 10.14 11.29
CA GLN A 18 -0.16 9.93 11.65
C GLN A 18 0.29 8.48 11.42
N THR A 19 -0.57 7.50 11.69
CA THR A 19 -0.26 6.09 11.39
C THR A 19 -0.28 5.81 9.90
N ILE A 20 -1.17 6.47 9.14
CA ILE A 20 -1.23 6.35 7.69
C ILE A 20 0.06 6.91 7.07
N ALA A 21 0.47 8.12 7.47
CA ALA A 21 1.70 8.74 6.98
C ALA A 21 2.98 7.96 7.32
N ARG A 22 2.94 7.08 8.33
CA ARG A 22 4.04 6.15 8.65
C ARG A 22 3.96 4.86 7.85
N ALA A 23 2.75 4.33 7.66
CA ALA A 23 2.52 3.07 6.98
C ALA A 23 2.62 3.19 5.45
N ILE A 24 2.29 4.35 4.88
CA ILE A 24 2.15 4.54 3.45
C ILE A 24 3.02 5.72 3.01
N HIS A 25 3.89 5.46 2.05
CA HIS A 25 4.75 6.45 1.45
C HIS A 25 4.59 6.45 -0.07
N VAL A 26 4.36 7.63 -0.66
CA VAL A 26 4.37 7.80 -2.12
C VAL A 26 5.72 8.40 -2.50
N ALA A 27 6.55 7.62 -3.18
CA ALA A 27 7.89 8.00 -3.58
C ALA A 27 7.95 8.29 -5.09
N PRO A 28 8.73 9.31 -5.52
CA PRO A 28 8.91 9.59 -6.94
C PRO A 28 9.77 8.54 -7.65
N SER A 29 10.58 7.77 -6.92
CA SER A 29 11.42 6.70 -7.47
C SER A 29 11.75 5.63 -6.42
N SER A 30 12.30 4.49 -6.87
CA SER A 30 12.71 3.39 -5.99
C SER A 30 13.95 3.70 -5.13
N SER A 31 14.69 4.77 -5.41
CA SER A 31 15.79 5.22 -4.54
C SER A 31 15.32 5.99 -3.32
N ASP A 32 14.07 6.48 -3.32
CA ASP A 32 13.50 7.30 -2.25
C ASP A 32 12.64 6.48 -1.27
N LEU A 33 12.71 5.15 -1.35
CA LEU A 33 11.92 4.27 -0.50
C LEU A 33 12.36 4.35 0.96
N ILE A 34 11.39 4.30 1.85
CA ILE A 34 11.60 4.34 3.29
C ILE A 34 10.97 3.12 3.96
N GLY A 35 11.25 2.92 5.25
CA GLY A 35 10.74 1.80 6.05
C GLY A 35 9.22 1.78 6.31
N SER A 36 8.43 2.45 5.47
CA SER A 36 6.97 2.36 5.44
C SER A 36 6.51 0.95 5.00
N GLU A 37 5.33 0.55 5.47
CA GLU A 37 4.75 -0.76 5.18
C GLU A 37 4.38 -0.92 3.70
N TYR A 38 3.91 0.17 3.08
CA TYR A 38 3.59 0.26 1.66
C TYR A 38 4.30 1.48 1.07
N ASN A 39 5.12 1.25 0.05
CA ASN A 39 5.75 2.31 -0.72
C ASN A 39 5.20 2.29 -2.14
N ILE A 40 4.53 3.35 -2.57
CA ILE A 40 3.97 3.50 -3.91
C ILE A 40 4.98 4.25 -4.77
N VAL A 41 5.37 3.69 -5.92
CA VAL A 41 6.30 4.31 -6.86
C VAL A 41 5.69 4.31 -8.27
N ASN A 42 5.87 5.41 -9.00
CA ASN A 42 5.57 5.43 -10.44
C ASN A 42 6.83 5.03 -11.22
N GLN A 43 6.80 3.84 -11.84
CA GLN A 43 7.85 3.35 -12.73
C GLN A 43 7.34 3.29 -14.16
N GLY A 44 7.84 4.21 -15.00
CA GLY A 44 7.56 4.16 -16.45
C GLY A 44 6.08 4.27 -16.81
N GLY A 45 5.27 4.98 -16.01
CA GLY A 45 3.83 5.13 -16.24
C GLY A 45 2.98 4.03 -15.60
N ARG A 46 3.56 3.17 -14.77
CA ARG A 46 2.84 2.19 -13.94
C ARG A 46 3.10 2.45 -12.47
N PHE A 47 2.10 2.17 -11.64
CA PHE A 47 2.21 2.29 -10.21
C PHE A 47 2.50 0.93 -9.59
N GLU A 48 3.61 0.86 -8.87
CA GLU A 48 4.03 -0.32 -8.13
C GLU A 48 3.91 -0.07 -6.63
N VAL A 49 3.61 -1.12 -5.88
CA VAL A 49 3.62 -1.10 -4.42
C VAL A 49 4.77 -1.98 -3.97
N LEU A 50 5.72 -1.43 -3.22
CA LEU A 50 6.83 -2.17 -2.63
C LEU A 50 6.71 -2.24 -1.11
N GLN A 51 7.08 -3.39 -0.55
CA GLN A 51 7.04 -3.66 0.89
C GLN A 51 8.44 -4.06 1.37
N PRO A 52 8.80 -3.77 2.64
CA PRO A 52 10.06 -4.23 3.22
C PRO A 52 10.17 -5.77 3.18
N ASP A 53 11.29 -6.28 2.69
CA ASP A 53 11.51 -7.73 2.51
C ASP A 53 12.15 -8.43 3.73
N GLY A 54 12.45 -7.66 4.79
CA GLY A 54 13.13 -8.13 6.00
C GLY A 54 14.66 -8.28 5.87
N ARG A 55 15.24 -7.96 4.71
CA ARG A 55 16.69 -8.01 4.42
C ARG A 55 17.28 -6.62 4.15
N ALA A 56 16.65 -5.59 4.70
CA ALA A 56 16.94 -4.18 4.42
C ALA A 56 16.71 -3.75 2.95
N GLY A 57 15.92 -4.52 2.19
CA GLY A 57 15.48 -4.20 0.85
C GLY A 57 13.96 -4.03 0.75
N PHE A 58 13.50 -3.85 -0.47
CA PHE A 58 12.09 -3.75 -0.83
C PHE A 58 11.77 -4.74 -1.94
N ALA A 59 10.61 -5.39 -1.83
CA ALA A 59 10.10 -6.31 -2.85
C ALA A 59 8.71 -5.84 -3.32
N LEU A 60 8.36 -6.18 -4.56
CA LEU A 60 7.02 -5.92 -5.09
C LEU A 60 5.97 -6.63 -4.22
N ALA A 61 4.95 -5.88 -3.82
CA ALA A 61 3.80 -6.43 -3.14
C ALA A 61 3.11 -7.43 -4.07
N LEU A 62 2.71 -8.57 -3.53
CA LEU A 62 2.08 -9.61 -4.31
C LEU A 62 0.56 -9.49 -4.24
N VAL A 63 -0.11 -9.66 -5.38
CA VAL A 63 -1.56 -9.84 -5.41
C VAL A 63 -1.94 -11.22 -4.88
N ARG A 64 -3.25 -11.48 -4.72
CA ARG A 64 -3.76 -12.76 -4.19
C ARG A 64 -3.28 -13.99 -4.97
N LEU A 65 -2.99 -13.83 -6.26
CA LEU A 65 -2.49 -14.91 -7.13
C LEU A 65 -0.98 -15.16 -6.98
N GLY A 66 -0.28 -14.39 -6.14
CA GLY A 66 1.17 -14.48 -5.94
C GLY A 66 1.99 -13.76 -7.01
N GLU A 67 1.33 -13.08 -7.95
CA GLU A 67 1.98 -12.24 -8.95
C GLU A 67 2.30 -10.84 -8.38
N PRO A 68 3.34 -10.15 -8.88
CA PRO A 68 3.61 -8.78 -8.50
C PRO A 68 2.44 -7.85 -8.84
N PHE A 69 2.11 -6.93 -7.93
CA PHE A 69 1.18 -5.85 -8.21
C PHE A 69 1.79 -4.85 -9.21
N ALA A 70 1.01 -4.45 -10.21
CA ALA A 70 1.36 -3.39 -11.14
C ALA A 70 0.08 -2.69 -11.67
N GLY A 71 -0.25 -1.54 -11.09
CA GLY A 71 -1.39 -0.70 -11.47
C GLY A 71 -1.08 0.26 -12.63
N GLU A 72 -2.12 0.74 -13.30
CA GLU A 72 -2.02 1.79 -14.32
C GLU A 72 -2.14 3.19 -13.69
N THR A 73 -2.81 3.26 -12.54
CA THR A 73 -3.12 4.50 -11.83
C THR A 73 -2.69 4.42 -10.35
N ILE A 74 -2.58 5.57 -9.69
CA ILE A 74 -2.30 5.59 -8.25
C ILE A 74 -3.49 5.05 -7.46
N GLU A 75 -4.70 5.22 -7.99
CA GLU A 75 -5.94 4.69 -7.45
C GLU A 75 -5.95 3.16 -7.39
N ASP A 76 -5.34 2.47 -8.37
CA ASP A 76 -5.17 1.01 -8.33
C ASP A 76 -4.30 0.57 -7.14
N ALA A 77 -3.24 1.35 -6.83
CA ALA A 77 -2.37 1.09 -5.69
C ALA A 77 -3.11 1.31 -4.37
N TYR A 78 -3.95 2.35 -4.28
CA TYR A 78 -4.82 2.58 -3.12
C TYR A 78 -5.79 1.43 -2.90
N GLU A 79 -6.46 0.96 -3.97
CA GLU A 79 -7.39 -0.17 -3.89
C GLU A 79 -6.68 -1.45 -3.44
N PHE A 80 -5.49 -1.73 -3.99
CA PHE A 80 -4.66 -2.85 -3.54
C PHE A 80 -4.35 -2.79 -2.04
N ILE A 81 -3.92 -1.64 -1.53
CA ILE A 81 -3.56 -1.47 -0.12
C ILE A 81 -4.79 -1.69 0.78
N ILE A 82 -5.95 -1.11 0.41
CA ILE A 82 -7.21 -1.32 1.14
C ILE A 82 -7.55 -2.81 1.18
N GLU A 83 -7.50 -3.49 0.05
CA GLU A 83 -7.80 -4.92 0.01
C GLU A 83 -6.85 -5.74 0.88
N ASP A 84 -5.56 -5.42 0.90
CA ASP A 84 -4.58 -6.14 1.72
C ASP A 84 -4.84 -5.91 3.21
N ILE A 85 -5.10 -4.68 3.62
CA ILE A 85 -5.49 -4.34 5.00
C ILE A 85 -6.77 -5.07 5.40
N GLN A 86 -7.81 -5.05 4.56
CA GLN A 86 -9.05 -5.78 4.80
C GLN A 86 -8.81 -7.28 4.98
N LYS A 87 -7.95 -7.88 4.15
CA LYS A 87 -7.59 -9.31 4.24
C LYS A 87 -6.87 -9.61 5.57
N ARG A 88 -5.90 -8.79 5.97
CA ARG A 88 -5.18 -8.93 7.26
C ARG A 88 -6.13 -8.82 8.44
N ARG A 89 -7.04 -7.83 8.42
CA ARG A 89 -8.07 -7.65 9.45
C ARG A 89 -9.00 -8.83 9.56
N ARG A 90 -9.52 -9.33 8.43
CA ARG A 90 -10.40 -10.52 8.41
C ARG A 90 -9.68 -11.76 8.98
N ARG A 91 -8.40 -11.97 8.65
CA ARG A 91 -7.58 -13.06 9.22
C ARG A 91 -7.39 -12.93 10.73
N ALA A 92 -7.30 -11.69 11.23
CA ALA A 92 -7.19 -11.39 12.66
C ALA A 92 -8.55 -11.38 13.40
N GLY A 93 -9.68 -11.64 12.70
CA GLY A 93 -11.02 -11.57 13.30
C GLY A 93 -11.49 -10.15 13.61
N LEU A 94 -10.87 -9.12 13.02
CA LEU A 94 -11.22 -7.72 13.20
C LEU A 94 -12.31 -7.27 12.22
N PRO A 95 -13.16 -6.30 12.59
CA PRO A 95 -14.19 -5.76 11.71
C PRO A 95 -13.58 -5.07 10.49
N VAL A 96 -14.27 -5.18 9.34
CA VAL A 96 -13.89 -4.65 8.01
C VAL A 96 -15.01 -3.80 7.42
#